data_AF-A0AA50HPE2-F1
#
_entry.id   AF-A0AA50HPE2-F1
#
_cell.length_a   1.000
_cell.length_b   1.000
_cell.length_c   1.000
_cell.angle_alpha   90.00
_cell.angle_beta   90.00
_cell.angle_gamma   90.00
#
_symmetry.space_group_name_H-M   'P 1'
#
loop_
_entity.id
_entity.type
_entity.pdbx_description
1 polymer ?
#
loop_
_entity_poly.entity_id
_entity_poly.type
_entity_poly.pdbx_seq_one_letter_code
_entity_poly.pdbx_strand_id
1 'polypeptide(L)' 'MKKITAILLVSVLGMMSASAFACPKGQHPHGGTGSHHKGGYCSFD' A
#
# COMPACT_ATOMS: atom_id res chain seq x y z
N MET A 1 13.43 5.38 -30.01
CA MET A 1 12.86 6.10 -28.85
C MET A 1 11.88 5.26 -28.00
N LYS A 2 11.06 4.37 -28.58
CA LYS A 2 10.08 3.52 -27.84
C LYS A 2 10.64 2.72 -26.65
N LYS A 3 11.91 2.29 -26.71
CA LYS A 3 12.58 1.51 -25.65
C LYS A 3 12.80 2.33 -24.36
N ILE A 4 13.11 3.62 -24.50
CA ILE A 4 13.36 4.52 -23.36
C ILE A 4 12.04 4.81 -22.64
N THR A 5 10.97 5.04 -23.40
CA THR A 5 9.61 5.21 -22.86
C THR A 5 9.15 3.99 -22.08
N ALA A 6 9.44 2.78 -22.56
CA ALA A 6 9.09 1.55 -21.86
C ALA A 6 9.85 1.39 -20.53
N ILE A 7 11.13 1.74 -20.48
CA ILE A 7 11.93 1.69 -19.25
C ILE A 7 11.41 2.67 -18.20
N LEU A 8 11.06 3.90 -18.62
CA LEU A 8 10.46 4.91 -17.73
C LEU A 8 9.11 4.47 -17.15
N LEU A 9 8.27 3.81 -17.93
CA LEU A 9 6.99 3.29 -17.44
C LEU A 9 7.19 2.19 -16.39
N VAL A 10 8.10 1.25 -16.63
CA VAL A 10 8.39 0.16 -15.69
C VAL A 10 8.96 0.69 -14.37
N SER A 11 9.83 1.70 -14.41
CA SER A 11 10.37 2.29 -13.18
C SER A 11 9.31 3.00 -12.36
N VAL A 12 8.43 3.78 -13.00
CA VAL A 12 7.34 4.51 -12.32
C VAL A 12 6.34 3.54 -11.69
N LEU A 13 5.87 2.53 -12.43
CA LEU A 13 4.92 1.56 -11.90
C LEU A 13 5.55 0.64 -10.83
N GLY A 14 6.84 0.31 -10.94
CA GLY A 14 7.54 -0.54 -9.97
C GLY A 14 7.65 0.07 -8.57
N MET A 15 7.76 1.40 -8.47
CA MET A 15 7.86 2.10 -7.18
C MET A 15 6.54 2.12 -6.38
N MET A 16 5.39 1.86 -7.03
CA MET A 16 4.08 1.90 -6.37
C MET A 16 3.74 0.65 -5.54
N SER A 17 4.55 -0.42 -5.60
CA SER A 17 4.20 -1.71 -5.01
C SER A 17 4.58 -1.89 -3.52
N ALA A 18 5.10 -0.86 -2.84
CA ALA A 18 5.68 -0.98 -1.50
C ALA A 18 4.74 -0.58 -0.34
N SER A 19 3.41 -0.61 -0.52
CA SER A 19 2.45 -0.31 0.56
C SER A 19 1.49 -1.47 0.83
N ALA A 20 2.04 -2.66 1.08
CA ALA A 20 1.30 -3.65 1.84
C ALA A 20 1.28 -3.17 3.30
N PHE A 21 0.17 -2.54 3.72
CA PHE A 21 -0.12 -2.14 5.10
C PHE A 21 -0.29 -3.37 6.00
N ALA A 22 0.77 -4.18 6.17
CA ALA A 22 0.83 -5.15 7.24
C ALA A 22 1.18 -4.39 8.52
N CYS A 23 0.35 -4.54 9.56
CA CYS A 23 0.66 -3.97 10.86
C CYS A 23 2.02 -4.50 11.37
N PRO A 24 2.78 -3.68 12.12
CA PRO A 24 4.00 -4.14 12.78
C PRO A 24 3.77 -5.45 13.56
N LYS A 25 4.84 -6.26 13.72
CA LYS A 25 4.73 -7.53 14.47
C LYS A 25 4.08 -7.30 15.84
N GLY A 26 3.04 -8.09 16.13
CA GLY A 26 2.30 -8.04 17.38
C GLY A 26 1.12 -7.06 17.39
N GLN A 27 0.90 -6.29 16.32
CA GLN A 27 -0.28 -5.44 16.17
C GLN A 27 -1.28 -6.03 15.18
N HIS A 28 -2.56 -5.76 15.41
CA HIS A 28 -3.66 -6.16 14.54
C HIS A 28 -4.34 -4.95 13.89
N PRO A 29 -4.87 -5.11 12.66
CA PRO A 29 -5.60 -4.06 11.98
C PRO A 29 -7.01 -3.91 12.56
N HIS A 30 -7.39 -2.69 12.94
CA HIS A 30 -8.73 -2.33 13.39
C HIS A 30 -9.35 -1.27 12.48
N GLY A 31 -10.65 -1.40 12.22
CA GLY A 31 -11.38 -0.45 11.36
C GLY A 31 -11.08 -0.63 9.87
N GLY A 32 -11.26 0.44 9.08
CA GLY A 32 -10.97 0.46 7.64
C GLY A 32 -11.96 -0.29 6.74
N THR A 33 -12.97 -0.96 7.31
CA THR A 33 -14.04 -1.68 6.59
C THR A 33 -15.43 -1.13 6.97
N GLY A 34 -16.41 -1.19 6.05
CA GLY A 34 -17.78 -0.68 6.26
C GLY A 34 -18.06 0.70 5.60
N SER A 35 -19.34 1.10 5.52
CA SER A 35 -19.83 2.23 4.71
C SER A 35 -19.43 3.64 5.19
N HIS A 36 -18.92 3.78 6.41
CA HIS A 36 -18.43 5.04 6.97
C HIS A 36 -16.92 4.95 7.24
N HIS A 37 -16.14 4.95 6.16
CA HIS A 37 -14.69 4.77 6.15
C HIS A 37 -13.95 5.91 6.89
N LYS A 38 -13.83 5.85 8.22
CA LYS A 38 -12.66 6.41 8.92
C LYS A 38 -11.57 5.35 8.79
N GLY A 39 -10.42 5.70 8.23
CA GLY A 39 -9.35 4.74 7.89
C GLY A 39 -8.99 3.75 9.01
N GLY A 40 -8.40 2.62 8.62
CA GLY A 40 -7.93 1.62 9.59
C GLY A 40 -6.66 2.06 10.32
N TYR A 41 -6.44 1.51 11.51
CA TYR A 41 -5.23 1.71 12.30
C TYR A 41 -4.72 0.37 12.85
N CYS A 42 -3.46 0.34 13.29
CA CYS A 42 -2.86 -0.83 13.93
C CYS A 42 -2.74 -0.59 15.44
N SER A 43 -3.12 -1.57 16.25
CA SER A 43 -2.93 -1.56 17.71
C SER A 43 -2.59 -2.96 18.22
N PHE A 44 -2.02 -3.03 19.43
CA PHE A 44 -2.00 -4.27 20.19
C PHE A 44 -3.44 -4.56 20.68
N ASP A 45 -3.87 -5.82 20.75
CA ASP A 45 -5.13 -6.19 21.41
C ASP A 45 -5.15 -5.81 22.89
#